data_AF-A0AAC8XVB2-F1
#
_entry.id   AF-A0AAC8XVB2-F1
#
_cell.length_a   1.000
_cell.length_b   1.000
_cell.length_c   1.000
_cell.angle_alpha   90.00
_cell.angle_beta   90.00
_cell.angle_gamma   90.00
#
_symmetry.space_group_name_H-M   'P 1'
#
loop_
_entity.id
_entity.type
_entity.pdbx_description
1 polymer ?
#
loop_
_entity_poly.entity_id
_entity_poly.type
_entity_poly.pdbx_seq_one_letter_code
_entity_poly.pdbx_strand_id
1 'polypeptide(L)'
;MSKQHYHIEVFQDLILVTLRGRWDMNTNIQYLAAFGDTLKARRGKAFHIIVDMRTWEVPNSVSFAKMKAPIQLDRRNQLSETWLEDGETVADHIAAKFFNEQNFTLHRTKDHDSFMSRVDLVFDIETKAYVQDWVAASAVDKQN
;
A
#
# COMPACT_ATOMS: atom_id res chain seq x y z
N MET A 1 1.74 20.42 13.82
CA MET A 1 1.90 18.96 13.98
C MET A 1 2.26 18.40 12.61
N SER A 2 3.27 17.53 12.53
CA SER A 2 3.64 16.87 11.27
C SER A 2 2.46 16.02 10.80
N LYS A 3 1.88 16.31 9.62
CA LYS A 3 0.90 15.40 9.00
C LYS A 3 1.68 14.17 8.54
N GLN A 4 1.45 13.03 9.20
CA GLN A 4 2.07 11.77 8.79
C GLN A 4 1.41 11.31 7.47
N HIS A 5 2.16 11.41 6.38
CA HIS A 5 1.67 11.10 5.04
C HIS A 5 1.59 9.60 4.75
N TYR A 6 2.42 8.80 5.41
CA TYR A 6 2.41 7.36 5.31
C TYR A 6 2.76 6.67 6.63
N HIS A 7 2.29 5.44 6.76
CA HIS A 7 2.72 4.50 7.78
C HIS A 7 2.96 3.13 7.14
N ILE A 8 4.05 2.47 7.54
CA ILE A 8 4.38 1.12 7.10
C ILE A 8 4.55 0.29 8.37
N GLU A 9 3.82 -0.81 8.42
CA GLU A 9 3.82 -1.72 9.54
C GLU A 9 3.99 -3.16 9.03
N VAL A 10 4.60 -4.02 9.85
CA VAL A 10 4.81 -5.42 9.52
C VAL A 10 4.20 -6.26 10.62
N PHE A 11 3.25 -7.10 10.24
CA PHE A 11 2.62 -8.08 11.11
C PHE A 11 2.81 -9.47 10.50
N GLN A 12 3.59 -10.32 11.15
CA GLN A 12 3.93 -11.66 10.64
C GLN A 12 4.52 -11.64 9.21
N ASP A 13 3.83 -12.18 8.21
CA ASP A 13 4.18 -12.16 6.79
C ASP A 13 3.41 -11.12 5.96
N LEU A 14 2.69 -10.24 6.64
CA LEU A 14 1.92 -9.16 6.06
C LEU A 14 2.63 -7.81 6.25
N ILE A 15 2.66 -7.01 5.19
CA ILE A 15 3.07 -5.61 5.22
C ILE A 15 1.82 -4.76 5.05
N LEU A 16 1.54 -3.92 6.04
CA LEU A 16 0.42 -2.98 6.07
C LEU A 16 0.94 -1.59 5.72
N VAL A 17 0.29 -0.93 4.78
CA VAL A 17 0.68 0.40 4.31
C VAL A 17 -0.52 1.33 4.34
N THR A 18 -0.41 2.42 5.10
CA THR A 18 -1.41 3.50 5.11
C THR A 18 -0.85 4.68 4.34
N LEU A 19 -1.55 5.15 3.31
CA LEU A 19 -1.19 6.32 2.50
C LEU A 19 -2.27 7.39 2.66
N ARG A 20 -1.89 8.65 2.92
CA ARG A 20 -2.83 9.75 3.15
C ARG A 20 -2.41 11.05 2.49
N GLY A 21 -3.41 11.77 2.02
CA GLY A 21 -3.30 13.13 1.51
C GLY A 21 -2.52 13.25 0.20
N ARG A 22 -2.25 14.50 -0.16
CA ARG A 22 -1.55 14.84 -1.39
C ARG A 22 -0.05 14.86 -1.17
N TRP A 23 0.67 14.05 -1.92
CA TRP A 23 2.12 13.90 -1.76
C TRP A 23 2.88 14.77 -2.74
N ASP A 24 4.00 15.32 -2.29
CA ASP A 24 5.01 15.87 -3.18
C ASP A 24 6.08 14.82 -3.54
N MET A 25 7.07 15.22 -4.33
CA MET A 25 8.17 14.33 -4.71
C MET A 25 8.97 13.83 -3.51
N ASN A 26 9.22 14.72 -2.54
CA ASN A 26 10.02 14.40 -1.38
C ASN A 26 9.35 13.31 -0.52
N THR A 27 8.07 13.47 -0.24
CA THR A 27 7.25 12.50 0.50
C THR A 27 7.24 11.14 -0.21
N ASN A 28 7.08 11.15 -1.54
CA ASN A 28 7.09 9.91 -2.32
C ASN A 28 8.47 9.21 -2.28
N ILE A 29 9.59 9.95 -2.35
CA ILE A 29 10.95 9.36 -2.24
C ILE A 29 11.18 8.78 -0.85
N GLN A 30 10.80 9.51 0.20
CA GLN A 30 10.91 9.05 1.59
C GLN A 30 10.12 7.75 1.81
N TYR A 31 8.88 7.70 1.32
CA TYR A 31 8.06 6.49 1.34
C TYR A 31 8.74 5.33 0.62
N LEU A 32 9.18 5.53 -0.63
CA LEU A 32 9.78 4.46 -1.42
C LEU A 32 11.08 3.93 -0.81
N ALA A 33 11.88 4.80 -0.18
CA ALA A 33 13.07 4.38 0.56
C ALA A 33 12.69 3.52 1.78
N ALA A 34 11.76 3.98 2.62
CA ALA A 34 11.29 3.24 3.80
C ALA A 34 10.65 1.90 3.42
N PHE A 35 9.87 1.88 2.33
CA PHE A 35 9.26 0.67 1.82
C PHE A 35 10.31 -0.30 1.27
N GLY A 36 11.29 0.19 0.51
CA GLY A 36 12.41 -0.63 0.03
C GLY A 36 13.22 -1.27 1.17
N ASP A 37 13.45 -0.54 2.25
CA ASP A 37 14.16 -1.07 3.43
C ASP A 37 13.30 -2.09 4.19
N THR A 38 11.98 -1.89 4.26
CA THR A 38 11.03 -2.87 4.81
C THR A 38 11.05 -4.17 4.00
N LEU A 39 11.06 -4.09 2.67
CA LEU A 39 11.16 -5.26 1.80
C LEU A 39 12.49 -6.00 1.98
N LYS A 40 13.62 -5.27 2.07
CA LYS A 40 14.94 -5.88 2.34
C LYS A 40 14.96 -6.61 3.69
N ALA A 41 14.31 -6.06 4.72
CA ALA A 41 14.24 -6.66 6.05
C ALA A 41 13.52 -8.02 6.06
N ARG A 42 12.69 -8.32 5.05
CA ARG A 42 12.05 -9.64 4.88
C ARG A 42 13.05 -10.76 4.56
N ARG A 43 14.28 -10.43 4.11
CA ARG A 43 15.35 -11.40 3.82
C ARG A 43 14.89 -12.57 2.93
N GLY A 44 14.07 -12.26 1.91
CA GLY A 44 13.59 -13.24 0.93
C GLY A 44 12.42 -14.10 1.40
N LYS A 45 11.86 -13.91 2.60
CA LYS A 45 10.62 -14.57 3.01
C LYS A 45 9.46 -14.10 2.16
N ALA A 46 8.53 -15.01 1.83
CA ALA A 46 7.30 -14.67 1.15
C ALA A 46 6.45 -13.70 1.98
N PHE A 47 5.67 -12.84 1.33
CA PHE A 47 4.85 -11.86 2.01
C PHE A 47 3.64 -11.41 1.21
N HIS A 48 2.65 -10.89 1.93
CA HIS A 48 1.50 -10.18 1.37
C HIS A 48 1.61 -8.68 1.66
N ILE A 49 0.97 -7.87 0.81
CA ILE A 49 0.83 -6.43 1.05
C ILE A 49 -0.66 -6.08 1.13
N ILE A 50 -1.01 -5.29 2.14
CA ILE A 50 -2.30 -4.59 2.22
C ILE A 50 -2.02 -3.10 2.24
N VAL A 51 -2.73 -2.35 1.40
CA VAL A 51 -2.60 -0.90 1.30
C VAL A 51 -3.95 -0.23 1.52
N ASP A 52 -4.04 0.67 2.47
CA ASP A 52 -5.13 1.63 2.61
C ASP A 52 -4.65 2.97 2.05
N MET A 53 -5.18 3.33 0.89
CA MET A 53 -4.82 4.54 0.15
C MET A 53 -5.99 5.48 -0.07
N ARG A 54 -7.03 5.38 0.78
CA ARG A 54 -8.12 6.35 0.80
C ARG A 54 -7.55 7.75 1.01
N THR A 55 -8.07 8.75 0.30
CA THR A 55 -7.62 10.16 0.30
C THR A 55 -6.20 10.42 -0.22
N TRP A 56 -5.52 9.39 -0.74
CA TRP A 56 -4.17 9.54 -1.25
C TRP A 56 -4.16 10.03 -2.69
N GLU A 57 -3.37 11.07 -2.93
CA GLU A 57 -3.13 11.62 -4.26
C GLU A 57 -1.61 11.80 -4.47
N VAL A 58 -1.10 11.31 -5.60
CA VAL A 58 0.24 11.66 -6.07
C VAL A 58 0.14 12.41 -7.40
N PRO A 59 0.90 13.49 -7.60
CA PRO A 59 0.87 14.24 -8.85
C PRO A 59 1.22 13.35 -10.04
N ASN A 60 0.29 13.28 -11.00
CA ASN A 60 0.48 12.57 -12.26
C ASN A 60 1.21 13.48 -13.25
N SER A 61 2.54 13.51 -13.18
CA SER A 61 3.37 14.24 -14.17
C SER A 61 4.45 13.33 -14.76
N VAL A 62 4.77 13.55 -16.03
CA VAL A 62 5.81 12.80 -16.75
C VAL A 62 7.18 12.91 -16.04
N SER A 63 7.44 14.04 -15.38
CA SER A 63 8.63 14.25 -14.56
C SER A 63 8.64 13.36 -13.32
N PHE A 64 7.50 13.16 -12.66
CA PHE A 64 7.36 12.22 -11.53
C PHE A 64 7.63 10.78 -11.97
N ALA A 65 7.16 10.37 -13.14
CA ALA A 65 7.38 9.01 -13.64
C ALA A 65 8.86 8.72 -13.94
N LYS A 66 9.58 9.68 -14.56
CA LYS A 66 11.01 9.55 -14.89
C LYS A 66 11.90 9.51 -13.64
N MET A 67 11.57 10.27 -12.60
CA MET A 67 12.35 10.29 -11.35
C MET A 67 12.17 9.03 -10.49
N LYS A 68 11.06 8.30 -10.64
CA LYS A 68 10.83 7.01 -9.95
C LYS A 68 11.57 5.84 -10.59
N ALA A 69 12.00 5.97 -11.85
CA ALA A 69 12.63 4.90 -12.64
C ALA A 69 13.84 4.19 -11.97
N PRO A 70 14.72 4.87 -11.20
CA PRO A 70 15.86 4.19 -10.58
C PRO A 70 15.52 3.45 -9.29
N ILE A 71 14.34 3.65 -8.68
CA ILE A 71 13.95 2.92 -7.46
C ILE A 71 13.35 1.57 -7.85
N GLN A 72 14.16 0.53 -7.82
CA GLN A 72 13.69 -0.84 -7.97
C GLN A 72 13.42 -1.46 -6.60
N LEU A 73 12.17 -1.82 -6.36
CA LEU A 73 11.73 -2.55 -5.17
C LEU A 73 11.85 -4.05 -5.44
N ASP A 74 12.52 -4.80 -4.56
CA ASP A 74 12.58 -6.25 -4.68
C ASP A 74 11.26 -6.88 -4.22
N ARG A 75 10.43 -7.26 -5.19
CA ARG A 75 9.08 -7.82 -4.96
C ARG A 75 8.97 -9.29 -5.37
N ARG A 76 10.10 -9.97 -5.58
CA ARG A 76 10.12 -11.34 -6.15
C ARG A 76 9.40 -12.40 -5.31
N ASN A 77 9.34 -12.21 -3.99
CA ASN A 77 8.67 -13.14 -3.06
C ASN A 77 7.30 -12.63 -2.61
N GLN A 78 6.76 -11.62 -3.27
CA GLN A 78 5.43 -11.17 -2.97
C GLN A 78 4.39 -12.15 -3.51
N LEU A 79 3.41 -12.50 -2.68
CA LEU A 79 2.34 -13.42 -3.02
C LEU A 79 1.09 -12.67 -3.54
N SER A 80 0.69 -11.60 -2.85
CA SER A 80 -0.45 -10.78 -3.27
C SER A 80 -0.34 -9.34 -2.81
N GLU A 81 -1.23 -8.51 -3.34
CA GLU A 81 -1.46 -7.14 -2.92
C GLU A 81 -2.94 -6.81 -2.93
N THR A 82 -3.43 -6.17 -1.87
CA THR A 82 -4.84 -5.73 -1.79
C THR A 82 -4.89 -4.24 -1.46
N TRP A 83 -5.59 -3.47 -2.30
CA TRP A 83 -5.75 -2.02 -2.14
C TRP A 83 -7.17 -1.66 -1.73
N LEU A 84 -7.27 -0.85 -0.68
CA LEU A 84 -8.46 -0.12 -0.27
C LEU A 84 -8.35 1.33 -0.73
N GLU A 85 -9.20 1.71 -1.69
CA GLU A 85 -9.25 3.02 -2.32
C GLU A 85 -10.52 3.78 -1.91
N ASP A 86 -10.62 5.05 -2.26
CA ASP A 86 -11.90 5.78 -2.25
C ASP A 86 -12.17 6.49 -3.58
N GLY A 87 -13.17 7.37 -3.62
CA GLY A 87 -13.51 8.16 -4.80
C GLY A 87 -12.42 9.16 -5.21
N GLU A 88 -11.61 9.61 -4.24
CA GLU A 88 -10.59 10.64 -4.42
C GLU A 88 -9.20 10.05 -4.71
N THR A 89 -9.00 8.75 -4.46
CA THR A 89 -7.74 8.07 -4.77
C THR A 89 -7.44 8.08 -6.27
N VAL A 90 -6.30 8.68 -6.66
CA VAL A 90 -5.81 8.68 -8.05
C VAL A 90 -4.64 7.70 -8.21
N ALA A 91 -4.94 6.40 -8.28
CA ALA A 91 -3.93 5.32 -8.33
C ALA A 91 -3.81 4.59 -9.68
N ASP A 92 -4.64 4.89 -10.68
CA ASP A 92 -4.69 4.11 -11.93
C ASP A 92 -3.38 4.09 -12.71
N HIS A 93 -2.69 5.24 -12.76
CA HIS A 93 -1.39 5.37 -13.42
C HIS A 93 -0.28 4.55 -12.73
N ILE A 94 -0.51 4.12 -11.48
CA ILE A 94 0.39 3.24 -10.72
C ILE A 94 -0.02 1.79 -10.94
N ALA A 95 -1.32 1.49 -10.84
CA ALA A 95 -1.87 0.17 -11.11
C ALA A 95 -1.49 -0.36 -12.52
N ALA A 96 -1.50 0.50 -13.53
CA ALA A 96 -1.16 0.15 -14.91
C ALA A 96 0.22 -0.52 -15.08
N LYS A 97 1.19 -0.20 -14.20
CA LYS A 97 2.53 -0.81 -14.24
C LYS A 97 2.52 -2.26 -13.76
N PHE A 98 1.64 -2.56 -12.82
CA PHE A 98 1.53 -3.86 -12.18
C PHE A 98 0.86 -4.91 -13.08
N PHE A 99 -0.11 -4.50 -13.90
CA PHE A 99 -0.77 -5.44 -14.82
C PHE A 99 0.15 -5.98 -15.93
N ASN A 100 1.29 -5.34 -16.18
CA ASN A 100 2.26 -5.77 -17.18
C ASN A 100 3.42 -6.61 -16.59
N GLU A 101 3.57 -6.64 -15.26
CA GLU A 101 4.72 -7.22 -14.56
C GLU A 101 4.28 -8.05 -13.36
N GLN A 102 3.69 -9.25 -13.51
CA GLN A 102 3.18 -9.94 -12.30
C GLN A 102 3.45 -11.44 -12.18
N ASN A 103 4.35 -11.75 -11.24
CA ASN A 103 4.43 -13.00 -10.49
C ASN A 103 3.53 -13.00 -9.23
N PHE A 104 2.65 -12.00 -9.04
CA PHE A 104 1.76 -11.88 -7.87
C PHE A 104 0.35 -11.39 -8.26
N THR A 105 -0.64 -11.57 -7.38
CA THR A 105 -2.03 -11.13 -7.65
C THR A 105 -2.32 -9.76 -7.01
N LEU A 106 -2.78 -8.79 -7.80
CA LEU A 106 -3.29 -7.49 -7.31
C LEU A 106 -4.82 -7.47 -7.26
N HIS A 107 -5.39 -7.09 -6.11
CA HIS A 107 -6.81 -6.82 -5.91
C HIS A 107 -7.03 -5.36 -5.52
N ARG A 108 -8.02 -4.70 -6.13
CA ARG A 108 -8.34 -3.29 -5.87
C ARG A 108 -9.84 -3.16 -5.58
N THR A 109 -10.20 -2.43 -4.53
CA THR A 109 -11.60 -2.16 -4.20
C THR A 109 -11.76 -0.81 -3.53
N LYS A 110 -12.90 -0.18 -3.76
CA LYS A 110 -13.36 1.02 -3.04
C LYS A 110 -14.35 0.68 -1.92
N ASP A 111 -14.82 -0.57 -1.91
CA ASP A 111 -15.81 -1.08 -0.98
C ASP A 111 -15.11 -1.80 0.18
N HIS A 112 -15.46 -1.41 1.40
CA HIS A 112 -14.87 -1.94 2.63
C HIS A 112 -15.26 -3.40 2.86
N ASP A 113 -16.50 -3.78 2.57
CA ASP A 113 -16.98 -5.14 2.79
C ASP A 113 -16.30 -6.13 1.83
N SER A 114 -16.16 -5.74 0.57
CA SER A 114 -15.39 -6.46 -0.44
C SER A 114 -13.91 -6.57 -0.07
N PHE A 115 -13.36 -5.53 0.56
CA PHE A 115 -11.98 -5.54 1.07
C PHE A 115 -11.81 -6.56 2.19
N MET A 116 -12.66 -6.53 3.22
CA MET A 116 -12.60 -7.47 4.33
C MET A 116 -12.90 -8.90 3.89
N SER A 117 -13.81 -9.11 2.95
CA SER A 117 -14.07 -10.42 2.33
C SER A 117 -12.82 -10.98 1.64
N ARG A 118 -12.00 -10.12 1.03
CA ARG A 118 -10.74 -10.57 0.43
C ARG A 118 -9.69 -10.92 1.48
N VAL A 119 -9.62 -10.17 2.57
CA VAL A 119 -8.74 -10.47 3.72
C VAL A 119 -9.12 -11.83 4.31
N ASP A 120 -10.42 -12.09 4.49
CA ASP A 120 -10.96 -13.36 5.01
C ASP A 120 -10.58 -14.59 4.16
N LEU A 121 -10.43 -14.41 2.85
CA LEU A 121 -10.09 -15.51 1.94
C LEU A 121 -8.59 -15.85 1.95
N VAL A 122 -7.74 -14.93 2.40
CA VAL A 122 -6.28 -15.04 2.26
C VAL A 122 -5.60 -15.29 3.60
N PHE A 123 -6.13 -14.73 4.69
CA PHE A 123 -5.44 -14.70 5.98
C PHE A 123 -6.19 -15.48 7.06
N ASP A 124 -5.46 -15.87 8.11
CA ASP A 124 -6.03 -16.53 9.27
C ASP A 124 -6.83 -15.57 10.17
N ILE A 125 -7.47 -16.12 11.19
CA ILE A 125 -8.37 -15.39 12.10
C ILE A 125 -7.63 -14.29 12.88
N GLU A 126 -6.39 -14.54 13.31
CA GLU A 126 -5.59 -13.57 14.07
C GLU A 126 -5.20 -12.38 13.19
N THR A 127 -4.68 -12.65 12.00
CA THR A 127 -4.30 -11.64 11.02
C THR A 127 -5.51 -10.84 10.56
N LYS A 128 -6.65 -11.50 10.34
CA LYS A 128 -7.91 -10.83 10.02
C LYS A 128 -8.29 -9.80 11.10
N ALA A 129 -8.32 -10.23 12.36
CA ALA A 129 -8.68 -9.35 13.48
C ALA A 129 -7.75 -8.14 13.53
N TYR A 130 -6.45 -8.37 13.34
CA TYR A 130 -5.45 -7.32 13.28
C TYR A 130 -5.70 -6.32 12.14
N VAL A 131 -5.98 -6.81 10.93
CA VAL A 131 -6.28 -5.96 9.76
C VAL A 131 -7.57 -5.15 9.99
N GLN A 132 -8.59 -5.75 10.61
CA GLN A 132 -9.83 -5.06 10.92
C GLN A 132 -9.60 -3.88 11.87
N ASP A 133 -8.87 -4.09 12.96
CA ASP A 133 -8.50 -3.05 13.91
C ASP A 133 -7.66 -1.96 13.24
N TRP A 134 -6.69 -2.36 12.40
CA TRP A 134 -5.85 -1.45 11.62
C TRP A 134 -6.64 -0.55 10.65
N VAL A 135 -7.61 -1.10 9.90
CA VAL A 135 -8.45 -0.30 8.99
C VAL A 135 -9.35 0.66 9.78
N ALA A 136 -9.89 0.22 10.92
CA ALA A 136 -10.73 1.04 11.79
C ALA A 136 -9.95 2.22 12.38
N ALA A 137 -8.74 1.98 12.90
CA ALA A 137 -7.86 3.04 13.39
C ALA A 137 -7.49 4.02 12.27
N SER A 138 -7.19 3.50 11.08
CA SER A 138 -6.83 4.29 9.90
C SER A 138 -8.01 5.14 9.34
N ALA A 139 -9.26 4.83 9.71
CA ALA A 139 -10.43 5.61 9.35
C ALA A 139 -10.65 6.84 10.26
N VAL A 140 -10.16 6.77 11.51
CA VAL A 140 -10.26 7.85 12.51
C VAL A 140 -9.27 8.99 12.21
N ASP A 141 -8.18 8.71 11.49
CA ASP A 141 -7.22 9.70 11.01
C ASP A 141 -7.71 10.58 9.83
N LYS A 142 -9.00 10.50 9.47
CA LYS A 142 -9.66 11.47 8.59
C LYS A 142 -9.82 12.82 9.30
N GLN A 143 -8.68 13.53 9.41
CA GLN A 143 -8.54 14.98 9.64
C GLN A 143 -9.62 15.63 10.53
N ASN A 144 -9.32 15.69 11.83
CA ASN A 144 -9.54 16.96 12.54
C ASN A 144 -8.60 18.04 11.97
#